data_AF-A0A963LQ39-F1
#
_entry.id   AF-A0A963LQ39-F1
#
_cell.length_a   1.000
_cell.length_b   1.000
_cell.length_c   1.000
_cell.angle_alpha   90.00
_cell.angle_beta   90.00
_cell.angle_gamma   90.00
#
_symmetry.space_group_name_H-M   'P 1'
#
loop_
_entity.id
_entity.type
_entity.pdbx_description
1 polymer ?
#
loop_
_entity_poly.entity_id
_entity_poly.type
_entity_poly.pdbx_seq_one_letter_code
_entity_poly.pdbx_strand_id
1 'polypeptide(L)'
;AIEALNRGAATGGFYHDTGEGGISKYHRLHGGDLVWEIGSGYFGCRDKRGGFDVARYADLAQMDQVKMVEIKLSQGAKPGHGGVLPGSKVTPEIARARGVPVGEDCVSPARHSAFTTPLELLEFAALLRERSGGKPVGIKLCVGHPWELFAICKAMLKSGIRLDFIVVDGA
;
A
#
# COMPACT_ATOMS: atom_id res chain seq x y z
N ALA A 1 -3.69 -16.28 11.04
CA ALA A 1 -2.53 -15.36 11.09
C ALA A 1 -2.99 -13.90 11.14
N ILE A 2 -3.54 -13.33 10.07
CA ILE A 2 -3.97 -11.92 9.99
C ILE A 2 -4.85 -11.49 11.18
N GLU A 3 -5.85 -12.30 11.52
CA GLU A 3 -6.73 -12.03 12.66
C GLU A 3 -5.98 -11.93 13.99
N ALA A 4 -5.06 -12.87 14.24
CA ALA A 4 -4.25 -12.90 15.46
C ALA A 4 -3.30 -11.70 15.53
N LEU A 5 -2.72 -11.29 14.39
CA LEU A 5 -1.88 -10.09 14.30
C LEU A 5 -2.67 -8.82 14.62
N ASN A 6 -3.87 -8.66 14.07
CA ASN A 6 -4.71 -7.49 14.37
C ASN A 6 -5.19 -7.48 15.83
N ARG A 7 -5.51 -8.63 16.42
CA ARG A 7 -5.78 -8.73 17.86
C ARG A 7 -4.56 -8.33 18.70
N GLY A 8 -3.37 -8.75 18.29
CA GLY A 8 -2.11 -8.37 18.93
C GLY A 8 -1.90 -6.85 18.90
N ALA A 9 -2.08 -6.23 17.73
CA ALA A 9 -2.03 -4.78 17.54
C ALA A 9 -3.02 -4.03 18.46
N ALA A 10 -4.28 -4.47 18.49
CA ALA A 10 -5.31 -3.88 19.36
C ALA A 10 -4.94 -3.95 20.85
N THR A 11 -4.42 -5.10 21.28
CA THR A 11 -4.07 -5.32 22.71
C THR A 11 -2.79 -4.58 23.10
N GLY A 12 -1.84 -4.48 22.16
CA GLY A 12 -0.51 -3.92 22.41
C GLY A 12 -0.38 -2.42 22.15
N GLY A 13 -1.40 -1.76 21.60
CA GLY A 13 -1.34 -0.33 21.29
C GLY A 13 -0.35 0.02 20.18
N PHE A 14 -0.14 -0.90 19.24
CA PHE A 14 0.69 -0.70 18.05
C PHE A 14 -0.08 -1.04 16.79
N TYR A 15 0.43 -0.65 15.62
CA TYR A 15 -0.25 -0.88 14.35
C TYR A 15 0.07 -2.26 13.75
N HIS A 16 -0.83 -2.73 12.89
CA HIS A 16 -0.65 -3.88 12.01
C HIS A 16 -0.60 -3.38 10.55
N ASP A 17 0.50 -3.64 9.88
CA ASP A 17 0.63 -3.42 8.43
C ASP A 17 -0.14 -4.51 7.66
N THR A 18 -1.03 -4.10 6.76
CA THR A 18 -1.89 -5.02 6.00
C THR A 18 -1.15 -5.81 4.91
N GLY A 19 0.03 -5.34 4.52
CA GLY A 19 0.69 -5.73 3.28
C GLY A 19 -0.12 -5.36 2.02
N GLU A 20 0.39 -5.78 0.86
CA GLU A 20 -0.13 -5.41 -0.47
C GLU A 20 -1.49 -6.03 -0.86
N GLY A 21 -2.10 -6.85 0.01
CA GLY A 21 -3.27 -7.67 -0.31
C GLY A 21 -4.63 -6.96 -0.17
N GLY A 22 -4.63 -5.70 0.27
CA GLY A 22 -5.83 -4.97 0.66
C GLY A 22 -6.35 -5.33 2.05
N ILE A 23 -7.39 -4.62 2.50
CA ILE A 23 -7.90 -4.71 3.87
C ILE A 23 -9.01 -5.78 3.97
N SER A 24 -8.59 -7.02 4.28
CA SER A 24 -9.50 -8.14 4.57
C SER A 24 -10.38 -7.94 5.83
N LYS A 25 -11.43 -8.76 5.98
CA LYS A 25 -12.28 -8.77 7.19
C LYS A 25 -11.50 -9.08 8.48
N TYR A 26 -10.43 -9.87 8.40
CA TYR A 26 -9.62 -10.24 9.56
C TYR A 26 -8.76 -9.09 10.07
N HIS A 27 -8.41 -8.12 9.21
CA HIS A 27 -7.78 -6.88 9.66
C HIS A 27 -8.75 -6.00 10.43
N ARG A 28 -10.07 -6.15 10.24
CA ARG A 28 -11.06 -5.23 10.81
C ARG A 28 -11.64 -5.72 12.12
N LEU A 29 -11.50 -7.01 12.41
CA LEU A 29 -12.31 -7.72 13.41
C LEU A 29 -12.04 -7.27 14.85
N HIS A 30 -10.79 -6.98 15.20
CA HIS A 30 -10.41 -6.69 16.58
C HIS A 30 -10.11 -5.20 16.83
N GLY A 31 -10.25 -4.35 15.80
CA GLY A 31 -10.10 -2.90 15.94
C GLY A 31 -8.67 -2.40 16.11
N GLY A 32 -7.67 -3.25 15.88
CA GLY A 32 -6.26 -2.84 15.96
C GLY A 32 -5.89 -1.88 14.84
N ASP A 33 -5.14 -0.83 15.17
CA ASP A 33 -4.73 0.20 14.22
C ASP A 33 -3.99 -0.40 13.01
N LEU A 34 -4.22 0.18 11.83
CA LEU A 34 -3.69 -0.31 10.57
C LEU A 34 -2.80 0.72 9.88
N VAL A 35 -1.73 0.22 9.30
CA VAL A 35 -1.03 0.83 8.17
C VAL A 35 -1.54 0.13 6.93
N TRP A 36 -2.15 0.87 6.02
CA TRP A 36 -2.55 0.28 4.75
C TRP A 36 -1.42 0.41 3.73
N GLU A 37 -0.75 -0.70 3.46
CA GLU A 37 0.27 -0.80 2.43
C GLU A 37 -0.37 -1.00 1.04
N ILE A 38 -0.03 -0.11 0.10
CA ILE A 38 -0.48 -0.14 -1.29
C ILE A 38 0.70 -0.53 -2.17
N GLY A 39 0.65 -1.75 -2.70
CA GLY A 39 1.56 -2.23 -3.74
C GLY A 39 1.07 -1.87 -5.16
N SER A 40 1.91 -2.18 -6.15
CA SER A 40 1.67 -1.88 -7.57
C SER A 40 0.44 -2.58 -8.17
N GLY A 41 -0.06 -3.63 -7.53
CA GLY A 41 -1.31 -4.31 -7.92
C GLY A 41 -2.58 -3.56 -7.49
N TYR A 42 -2.45 -2.52 -6.65
CA TYR A 42 -3.52 -1.70 -6.09
C TYR A 42 -4.69 -2.51 -5.50
N PHE A 43 -4.41 -3.68 -4.92
CA PHE A 43 -5.47 -4.53 -4.39
C PHE A 43 -6.22 -3.81 -3.26
N GLY A 44 -7.56 -3.85 -3.33
CA GLY A 44 -8.45 -3.07 -2.47
C GLY A 44 -8.83 -1.70 -3.05
N CYS A 45 -7.97 -1.08 -3.88
CA CYS A 45 -8.21 0.23 -4.50
C CYS A 45 -7.91 0.26 -6.00
N ARG A 46 -8.23 -0.83 -6.71
CA ARG A 46 -8.04 -0.94 -8.16
C ARG A 46 -9.36 -0.84 -8.92
N ASP A 47 -9.29 -0.33 -10.14
CA ASP A 47 -10.36 -0.45 -11.12
C ASP A 47 -10.37 -1.85 -11.78
N LYS A 48 -11.33 -2.09 -12.69
CA LYS A 48 -11.47 -3.35 -13.42
C LYS A 48 -10.31 -3.63 -14.39
N ARG A 49 -9.50 -2.62 -14.73
CA ARG A 49 -8.33 -2.72 -15.60
C ARG A 49 -7.02 -2.86 -14.80
N GLY A 50 -7.08 -2.79 -13.47
CA GLY A 50 -5.92 -2.85 -12.59
C GLY A 50 -5.23 -1.51 -12.36
N GLY A 51 -5.81 -0.40 -12.80
CA GLY A 51 -5.37 0.96 -12.45
C GLY A 51 -5.80 1.34 -11.04
N PHE A 52 -5.18 2.39 -10.49
CA PHE A 52 -5.59 2.95 -9.20
C PHE A 52 -6.96 3.62 -9.29
N ASP A 53 -7.84 3.31 -8.34
CA ASP A 53 -9.18 3.88 -8.21
C ASP A 53 -9.26 4.74 -6.94
N VAL A 54 -9.34 6.06 -7.15
CA VAL A 54 -9.32 7.07 -6.08
C VAL A 54 -10.55 7.00 -5.16
N ALA A 55 -11.72 6.63 -5.69
CA ALA A 55 -12.94 6.54 -4.89
C ALA A 55 -12.86 5.34 -3.96
N ARG A 56 -12.46 4.18 -4.49
CA ARG A 56 -12.25 2.97 -3.67
C ARG A 56 -11.14 3.15 -2.64
N TYR A 57 -10.09 3.89 -3.00
CA TYR A 57 -9.06 4.28 -2.04
C TYR A 57 -9.64 5.11 -0.90
N ALA A 58 -10.39 6.19 -1.21
CA ALA A 58 -10.95 7.08 -0.19
C ALA A 58 -11.86 6.32 0.79
N ASP A 59 -12.75 5.46 0.28
CA ASP A 59 -13.67 4.65 1.09
C ASP A 59 -12.94 3.82 2.16
N LEU A 60 -11.81 3.21 1.78
CA LEU A 60 -11.04 2.36 2.69
C LEU A 60 -10.08 3.18 3.56
N ALA A 61 -9.40 4.17 2.99
CA ALA A 61 -8.41 4.96 3.69
C ALA A 61 -9.03 5.82 4.79
N GLN A 62 -10.30 6.23 4.66
CA GLN A 62 -10.99 7.04 5.66
C GLN A 62 -11.48 6.24 6.88
N MET A 63 -11.51 4.90 6.82
CA MET A 63 -11.89 4.08 7.99
C MET A 63 -11.05 4.44 9.23
N ASP A 64 -11.69 4.61 10.39
CA ASP A 64 -11.02 5.04 11.64
C ASP A 64 -9.84 4.15 12.03
N GLN A 65 -9.91 2.86 11.69
CA GLN A 65 -8.88 1.87 11.99
C GLN A 65 -7.62 2.06 11.12
N VAL A 66 -7.72 2.67 9.94
CA VAL A 66 -6.55 3.04 9.12
C VAL A 66 -5.96 4.33 9.68
N LYS A 67 -4.71 4.28 10.13
CA LYS A 67 -4.01 5.42 10.72
C LYS A 67 -3.05 6.10 9.76
N MET A 68 -2.47 5.34 8.83
CA MET A 68 -1.58 5.86 7.80
C MET A 68 -1.59 4.96 6.56
N VAL A 69 -1.09 5.49 5.46
CA VAL A 69 -0.99 4.79 4.17
C VAL A 69 0.47 4.73 3.74
N GLU A 70 0.90 3.56 3.29
CA GLU A 70 2.27 3.31 2.85
C GLU A 70 2.28 2.92 1.37
N ILE A 71 3.01 3.67 0.54
CA ILE A 71 3.24 3.33 -0.86
C ILE A 71 4.47 2.43 -0.94
N LYS A 72 4.27 1.15 -1.28
CA LYS A 72 5.38 0.20 -1.37
C LYS A 72 6.08 0.28 -2.73
N LEU A 73 7.29 0.83 -2.75
CA LEU A 73 8.13 0.88 -3.94
C LEU A 73 8.92 -0.41 -4.16
N SER A 74 9.47 -0.99 -3.09
CA SER A 74 10.25 -2.23 -3.13
C SER A 74 10.32 -2.88 -1.75
N GLN A 75 10.80 -4.13 -1.69
CA GLN A 75 11.01 -4.88 -0.46
C GLN A 75 12.30 -5.72 -0.56
N GLY A 76 12.94 -5.99 0.58
CA GLY A 76 14.23 -6.71 0.64
C GLY A 76 14.22 -8.09 0.02
N ALA A 77 13.18 -8.88 0.26
CA ALA A 77 13.12 -10.26 -0.20
C ALA A 77 13.05 -10.41 -1.73
N LYS A 78 12.54 -9.38 -2.45
CA LYS A 78 12.31 -9.40 -3.91
C LYS A 78 12.41 -7.99 -4.51
N PRO A 79 13.61 -7.40 -4.56
CA PRO A 79 13.79 -6.09 -5.18
C PRO A 79 13.49 -6.21 -6.68
N GLY A 80 12.48 -5.47 -7.16
CA GLY A 80 12.18 -5.34 -8.59
C GLY A 80 11.25 -6.37 -9.23
N HIS A 81 10.68 -7.32 -8.47
CA HIS A 81 9.67 -8.26 -9.00
C HIS A 81 8.31 -8.03 -8.37
N GLY A 82 7.29 -7.83 -9.21
CA GLY A 82 5.90 -7.84 -8.77
C GLY A 82 5.45 -9.24 -8.36
N GLY A 83 4.54 -9.32 -7.39
CA GLY A 83 4.01 -10.60 -6.89
C GLY A 83 2.92 -11.19 -7.79
N VAL A 84 2.90 -12.51 -7.92
CA VAL A 84 1.79 -13.26 -8.53
C VAL A 84 1.17 -14.18 -7.49
N LEU A 85 -0.16 -14.07 -7.30
CA LEU A 85 -0.95 -15.08 -6.61
C LEU A 85 -1.80 -15.82 -7.65
N PRO A 86 -1.54 -17.13 -7.89
CA PRO A 86 -2.30 -17.92 -8.85
C PRO A 86 -3.80 -17.93 -8.53
N GLY A 87 -4.63 -17.89 -9.56
CA GLY A 87 -6.10 -17.86 -9.50
C GLY A 87 -6.68 -19.06 -8.76
N SER A 88 -6.02 -20.23 -8.83
CA SER A 88 -6.38 -21.41 -8.05
C SER A 88 -6.35 -21.18 -6.53
N LYS A 89 -5.60 -20.16 -6.06
CA LYS A 89 -5.56 -19.74 -4.66
C LYS A 89 -6.49 -18.56 -4.38
N VAL A 90 -7.07 -17.93 -5.38
CA VAL A 90 -7.96 -16.76 -5.24
C VAL A 90 -9.37 -17.23 -4.88
N THR A 91 -9.55 -17.53 -3.60
CA THR A 91 -10.84 -17.88 -3.02
C THR A 91 -11.81 -16.69 -3.01
N PRO A 92 -13.13 -16.90 -2.80
CA PRO A 92 -14.10 -15.81 -2.64
C PRO A 92 -13.71 -14.78 -1.57
N GLU A 93 -13.00 -15.22 -0.54
CA GLU A 93 -12.49 -14.34 0.49
C GLU A 93 -11.35 -13.44 0.00
N ILE A 94 -10.36 -14.02 -0.70
CA ILE A 94 -9.24 -13.25 -1.24
C ILE A 94 -9.74 -12.29 -2.32
N ALA A 95 -10.64 -12.75 -3.19
CA ALA A 95 -11.30 -11.94 -4.21
C ALA A 95 -11.95 -10.68 -3.62
N ARG A 96 -12.70 -10.82 -2.52
CA ARG A 96 -13.32 -9.69 -1.81
C ARG A 96 -12.30 -8.72 -1.22
N ALA A 97 -11.27 -9.24 -0.55
CA ALA A 97 -10.24 -8.39 0.07
C ALA A 97 -9.45 -7.60 -0.98
N ARG A 98 -9.15 -8.23 -2.12
CA ARG A 98 -8.35 -7.65 -3.20
C ARG A 98 -9.17 -6.84 -4.21
N GLY A 99 -10.48 -7.02 -4.24
CA GLY A 99 -11.38 -6.39 -5.21
C GLY A 99 -11.20 -6.94 -6.63
N VAL A 100 -11.02 -8.25 -6.77
CA VAL A 100 -10.77 -8.98 -8.03
C VAL A 100 -11.75 -10.15 -8.18
N PRO A 101 -11.94 -10.71 -9.39
CA PRO A 101 -12.76 -11.92 -9.60
C PRO A 101 -12.18 -13.17 -8.91
N VAL A 102 -13.07 -14.09 -8.54
CA VAL A 102 -12.69 -15.41 -8.00
C VAL A 102 -12.03 -16.24 -9.10
N GLY A 103 -10.95 -16.93 -8.78
CA GLY A 103 -10.27 -17.82 -9.73
C GLY A 103 -9.35 -17.13 -10.73
N GLU A 104 -9.25 -15.80 -10.72
CA GLU A 104 -8.38 -15.04 -11.63
C GLU A 104 -7.01 -14.78 -11.00
N ASP A 105 -5.95 -14.86 -11.80
CA ASP A 105 -4.59 -14.56 -11.35
C ASP A 105 -4.47 -13.12 -10.84
N CYS A 106 -3.94 -12.96 -9.64
CA CYS A 106 -3.60 -11.66 -9.10
C CYS A 106 -2.16 -11.31 -9.45
N VAL A 107 -1.98 -10.51 -10.51
CA VAL A 107 -0.68 -10.01 -10.92
C VAL A 107 -0.45 -8.59 -10.38
N SER A 108 0.68 -8.40 -9.72
CA SER A 108 1.20 -7.08 -9.37
C SER A 108 2.31 -6.75 -10.36
N PRO A 109 2.27 -5.63 -11.09
CA PRO A 109 3.37 -5.21 -11.95
C PRO A 109 4.64 -4.91 -11.16
N ALA A 110 5.81 -4.83 -11.82
CA ALA A 110 7.07 -4.48 -11.14
C ALA A 110 7.12 -3.01 -10.67
N ARG A 111 6.24 -2.16 -11.20
CA ARG A 111 6.17 -0.72 -10.88
C ARG A 111 4.72 -0.27 -10.75
N HIS A 112 4.50 0.79 -9.99
CA HIS A 112 3.24 1.50 -9.97
C HIS A 112 2.93 2.10 -11.34
N SER A 113 1.71 1.94 -11.83
CA SER A 113 1.24 2.60 -13.05
C SER A 113 0.79 4.05 -12.83
N ALA A 114 0.64 4.50 -11.59
CA ALA A 114 0.11 5.82 -11.24
C ALA A 114 1.19 6.92 -11.35
N PHE A 115 2.46 6.55 -11.37
CA PHE A 115 3.59 7.47 -11.46
C PHE A 115 4.80 6.77 -12.10
N THR A 116 5.68 7.57 -12.69
CA THR A 116 6.91 7.14 -13.34
C THR A 116 8.14 7.91 -12.85
N THR A 117 7.94 9.10 -12.26
CA THR A 117 9.01 9.95 -11.75
C THR A 117 8.86 10.22 -10.25
N PRO A 118 9.95 10.63 -9.55
CA PRO A 118 9.85 11.05 -8.15
C PRO A 118 8.92 12.25 -7.91
N LEU A 119 8.72 13.14 -8.89
CA LEU A 119 7.75 14.24 -8.76
C LEU A 119 6.32 13.71 -8.79
N GLU A 120 6.01 12.84 -9.76
CA GLU A 120 4.69 12.19 -9.86
C GLU A 120 4.40 11.30 -8.65
N LEU A 121 5.41 10.64 -8.06
CA LEU A 121 5.26 9.91 -6.80
C LEU A 121 4.81 10.85 -5.67
N LEU A 122 5.39 12.05 -5.55
CA LEU A 122 5.02 13.00 -4.52
C LEU A 122 3.62 13.58 -4.76
N GLU A 123 3.26 13.87 -6.01
CA GLU A 123 1.90 14.27 -6.39
C GLU A 123 0.88 13.17 -6.04
N PHE A 124 1.22 11.92 -6.31
CA PHE A 124 0.41 10.77 -5.93
C PHE A 124 0.27 10.67 -4.40
N ALA A 125 1.36 10.80 -3.64
CA ALA A 125 1.30 10.81 -2.18
C ALA A 125 0.45 11.96 -1.62
N ALA A 126 0.50 13.15 -2.25
CA ALA A 126 -0.35 14.27 -1.88
C ALA A 126 -1.85 13.98 -2.14
N LEU A 127 -2.17 13.37 -3.28
CA LEU A 127 -3.53 12.89 -3.59
C LEU A 127 -4.02 11.89 -2.53
N LEU A 128 -3.18 10.91 -2.16
CA LEU A 128 -3.52 9.94 -1.12
C LEU A 128 -3.78 10.63 0.23
N ARG A 129 -2.95 11.60 0.61
CA ARG A 129 -3.15 12.38 1.84
C ARG A 129 -4.47 13.13 1.83
N GLU A 130 -4.81 13.82 0.74
CA GLU A 130 -6.10 14.51 0.59
C GLU A 130 -7.27 13.53 0.72
N ARG A 131 -7.22 12.41 -0.01
CA ARG A 131 -8.33 11.47 -0.14
C ARG A 131 -8.51 10.55 1.07
N SER A 132 -7.50 10.42 1.92
CA SER A 132 -7.60 9.73 3.21
C SER A 132 -8.14 10.61 4.34
N GLY A 133 -8.49 11.89 4.06
CA GLY A 133 -8.90 12.84 5.09
C GLY A 133 -7.73 13.42 5.88
N GLY A 134 -6.54 13.52 5.26
CA GLY A 134 -5.35 14.10 5.86
C GLY A 134 -4.47 13.11 6.63
N LYS A 135 -4.65 11.80 6.45
CA LYS A 135 -3.84 10.80 7.16
C LYS A 135 -2.41 10.77 6.62
N PRO A 136 -1.40 10.47 7.45
CA PRO A 136 -0.01 10.39 7.01
C PRO A 136 0.18 9.41 5.84
N VAL A 137 0.97 9.84 4.86
CA VAL A 137 1.35 9.05 3.69
C VAL A 137 2.87 9.01 3.56
N GLY A 138 3.41 7.79 3.50
CA GLY A 138 4.83 7.54 3.35
C GLY A 138 5.12 6.52 2.26
N ILE A 139 6.39 6.17 2.15
CA ILE A 139 6.87 5.13 1.23
C ILE A 139 7.60 4.04 2.00
N LYS A 140 7.63 2.84 1.41
CA LYS A 140 8.52 1.76 1.81
C LYS A 140 9.40 1.33 0.65
N LEU A 141 10.68 1.14 0.94
CA LEU A 141 11.67 0.73 -0.03
C LEU A 141 12.78 -0.08 0.62
N CYS A 142 13.29 -1.06 -0.11
CA CYS A 142 14.64 -1.56 0.07
C CYS A 142 15.57 -0.71 -0.79
N VAL A 143 16.58 -0.10 -0.18
CA VAL A 143 17.53 0.77 -0.89
C VAL A 143 18.45 -0.09 -1.75
N GLY A 144 18.21 -0.09 -3.07
CA GLY A 144 19.14 -0.69 -4.02
C GLY A 144 20.32 0.24 -4.25
N HIS A 145 20.02 1.48 -4.65
CA HIS A 145 21.03 2.49 -4.87
C HIS A 145 20.72 3.81 -4.13
N PRO A 146 21.71 4.44 -3.46
CA PRO A 146 21.46 5.67 -2.68
C PRO A 146 20.86 6.82 -3.49
N TRP A 147 21.15 6.89 -4.80
CA TRP A 147 20.64 7.96 -5.65
C TRP A 147 19.12 7.88 -5.88
N GLU A 148 18.49 6.72 -5.70
CA GLU A 148 17.03 6.57 -5.79
C GLU A 148 16.36 7.36 -4.67
N LEU A 149 16.86 7.22 -3.44
CA LEU A 149 16.40 8.00 -2.29
C LEU A 149 16.74 9.49 -2.46
N PHE A 150 17.94 9.82 -2.93
CA PHE A 150 18.31 11.22 -3.18
C PHE A 150 17.45 11.89 -4.27
N ALA A 151 17.00 11.14 -5.28
CA ALA A 151 16.10 11.66 -6.31
C ALA A 151 14.74 12.05 -5.69
N ILE A 152 14.21 11.24 -4.78
CA ILE A 152 12.98 11.56 -4.04
C ILE A 152 13.20 12.79 -3.14
N CYS A 153 14.31 12.86 -2.41
CA CYS A 153 14.63 14.04 -1.59
C CYS A 153 14.75 15.32 -2.43
N LYS A 154 15.41 15.28 -3.58
CA LYS A 154 15.50 16.42 -4.51
C LYS A 154 14.13 16.80 -5.06
N ALA A 155 13.26 15.84 -5.36
CA ALA A 155 11.90 16.10 -5.77
C ALA A 155 11.07 16.78 -4.66
N MET A 156 11.25 16.38 -3.39
CA MET A 156 10.61 17.04 -2.25
C MET A 156 11.06 18.49 -2.11
N LEU A 157 12.37 18.75 -2.25
CA LEU A 157 12.92 20.11 -2.22
C LEU A 157 12.40 20.96 -3.38
N LYS A 158 12.29 20.39 -4.59
CA LYS A 158 11.86 21.09 -5.80
C LYS A 158 10.36 21.41 -5.78
N SER A 159 9.52 20.47 -5.36
CA SER A 159 8.06 20.61 -5.39
C SER A 159 7.48 21.25 -4.13
N GLY A 160 8.19 21.18 -3.00
CA GLY A 160 7.66 21.52 -1.68
C GLY A 160 6.73 20.47 -1.08
N ILE A 161 6.36 19.42 -1.85
CA ILE A 161 5.57 18.29 -1.37
C ILE A 161 6.47 17.34 -0.60
N ARG A 162 6.08 16.95 0.62
CA ARG A 162 6.84 16.03 1.47
C ARG A 162 6.07 14.74 1.71
N LEU A 163 6.81 13.65 1.91
CA LEU A 163 6.30 12.43 2.52
C LEU A 163 6.27 12.61 4.04
N ASP A 164 5.31 11.96 4.70
CA ASP A 164 5.19 12.01 6.16
C ASP A 164 6.16 11.03 6.84
N PHE A 165 6.49 9.92 6.18
CA PHE A 165 7.47 8.94 6.66
C PHE A 165 8.13 8.16 5.50
N ILE A 166 9.25 7.51 5.81
CA ILE A 166 9.98 6.61 4.92
C ILE A 166 10.37 5.37 5.71
N VAL A 167 9.94 4.19 5.27
CA VAL A 167 10.37 2.89 5.80
C VAL A 167 11.48 2.32 4.92
N VAL A 168 12.60 1.98 5.55
CA VAL A 168 13.75 1.36 4.88
C VAL A 168 13.82 -0.10 5.27
N ASP A 169 13.50 -0.98 4.31
CA ASP A 169 13.63 -2.43 4.46
C ASP A 169 15.09 -2.87 4.25
N GLY A 170 15.54 -3.83 5.05
CA GLY A 170 16.84 -4.49 4.86
C GLY A 170 16.83 -5.42 3.64
N ALA A 171 18.01 -5.64 3.05
CA ALA A 171 18.24 -6.54 1.93
C ALA A 171 18.48 -7.99 2.38
#